data_AF-A0A7J8LMQ2-F1
#
_entry.id   AF-A0A7J8LMQ2-F1
#
_cell.length_a   1.000
_cell.length_b   1.000
_cell.length_c   1.000
_cell.angle_alpha   90.00
_cell.angle_beta   90.00
_cell.angle_gamma   90.00
#
_symmetry.space_group_name_H-M   'P 1'
#
loop_
_entity.id
_entity.type
_entity.pdbx_description
1 polymer ?
#
loop_
_entity_poly.entity_id
_entity_poly.type
_entity_poly.pdbx_seq_one_letter_code
_entity_poly.pdbx_strand_id
1 'polypeptide(L)'
;RTFVGVDFFSVFQEVYLRTNDPRVSNIVKFSDWIGELKVEAAASIKDGKRILFQFDRAAFSFKFLPFKVPYPVPFRLLGDEAKGWLDTTYLSHSGNLRISRGNKGTTFVLQKKTDPRQKLLAAISTGTGVEEAIDEFISLSKSVAKDEPVLLEGEWQMIWSSQVETDSWLENAGNGLMGSQIVKNEQMKFLVNILPGIRFSMIGKFVKSGTKTYDVTMDDAALIGGPFGYPLEMETKINMELLYNDDKIRISKGYNNILFVHLRASDGSK
;
A
#
# COMPACT_ATOMS: atom_id res chain seq x y z
N ARG A 1 -21.03 25.57 32.22
CA ARG A 1 -20.51 25.75 30.84
C ARG A 1 -19.55 24.61 30.56
N THR A 2 -19.96 23.64 29.75
CA THR A 2 -19.13 22.50 29.33
C THR A 2 -17.98 23.02 28.48
N PHE A 3 -16.77 22.52 28.69
CA PHE A 3 -15.56 22.92 27.97
C PHE A 3 -15.66 22.42 26.51
N VAL A 4 -16.40 23.12 25.66
CA VAL A 4 -16.40 22.94 24.20
C VAL A 4 -15.27 23.80 23.64
N GLY A 5 -14.03 23.45 23.98
CA GLY A 5 -12.82 24.16 23.53
C GLY A 5 -12.27 23.64 22.20
N VAL A 6 -13.10 22.96 21.40
CA VAL A 6 -12.67 22.33 20.14
C VAL A 6 -13.74 22.59 19.09
N ASP A 7 -13.44 23.48 18.15
CA ASP A 7 -14.37 23.89 17.09
C ASP A 7 -14.51 22.82 16.00
N PHE A 8 -13.54 21.90 15.88
CA PHE A 8 -13.53 20.83 14.89
C PHE A 8 -12.96 19.54 15.49
N PHE A 9 -13.70 18.44 15.40
CA PHE A 9 -13.23 17.10 15.75
C PHE A 9 -13.44 16.14 14.59
N SER A 10 -12.60 15.10 14.52
CA SER A 10 -12.76 14.01 13.56
C SER A 10 -13.23 12.74 14.27
N VAL A 11 -14.15 12.02 13.64
CA VAL A 11 -14.65 10.73 14.16
C VAL A 11 -14.15 9.60 13.28
N PHE A 12 -13.52 8.62 13.89
CA PHE A 12 -13.03 7.41 13.22
C PHE A 12 -13.66 6.17 13.83
N GLN A 13 -13.67 5.10 13.05
CA GLN A 13 -14.02 3.78 13.53
C GLN A 13 -12.98 2.77 13.08
N GLU A 14 -12.38 2.09 14.04
CA GLU A 14 -11.48 0.97 13.80
C GLU A 14 -12.23 -0.35 14.04
N VAL A 15 -12.07 -1.32 13.15
CA VAL A 15 -12.73 -2.62 13.24
C VAL A 15 -11.70 -3.71 12.98
N TYR A 16 -11.31 -4.42 14.03
CA TYR A 16 -10.31 -5.49 14.00
C TYR A 16 -10.97 -6.78 14.47
N LEU A 17 -11.42 -7.64 13.55
CA LEU A 17 -12.21 -8.84 13.89
C LEU A 17 -11.42 -10.16 13.78
N ARG A 18 -10.22 -10.13 13.18
CA ARG A 18 -9.37 -11.31 12.94
C ARG A 18 -8.09 -11.20 13.75
N THR A 19 -8.22 -11.06 15.07
CA THR A 19 -7.13 -10.91 16.03
C THR A 19 -7.45 -11.72 17.30
N ASN A 20 -6.47 -11.88 18.20
CA ASN A 20 -6.69 -12.55 19.49
C ASN A 20 -7.59 -11.75 20.45
N ASP A 21 -7.79 -10.46 20.21
CA ASP A 21 -8.69 -9.57 20.95
C ASP A 21 -9.53 -8.77 19.92
N PRO A 22 -10.60 -9.37 19.37
CA PRO A 22 -11.41 -8.73 18.35
C PRO A 22 -12.17 -7.52 18.89
N ARG A 23 -12.06 -6.36 18.21
CA ARG A 23 -12.60 -5.09 18.71
C ARG A 23 -13.22 -4.21 17.64
N VAL A 24 -14.22 -3.44 18.08
CA VAL A 24 -14.68 -2.22 17.42
C VAL A 24 -14.31 -1.04 18.31
N SER A 25 -13.66 -0.03 17.75
CA SER A 25 -13.31 1.20 18.46
C SER A 25 -13.91 2.40 17.76
N ASN A 26 -14.59 3.26 18.52
CA ASN A 26 -14.96 4.60 18.07
C ASN A 26 -13.98 5.59 18.66
N ILE A 27 -13.42 6.45 17.81
CA ILE A 27 -12.39 7.41 18.19
C ILE A 27 -12.88 8.80 17.85
N VAL A 28 -12.92 9.69 18.84
CA VAL A 28 -13.13 11.12 18.65
C VAL A 28 -11.79 11.80 18.83
N LYS A 29 -11.21 12.25 17.72
CA LYS A 29 -9.95 13.00 17.71
C LYS A 29 -10.25 14.48 17.83
N PHE A 30 -9.82 15.09 18.93
CA PHE A 30 -10.02 16.51 19.20
C PHE A 30 -9.13 17.36 18.30
N SER A 31 -7.83 17.04 18.24
CA SER A 31 -6.86 17.59 17.28
C SER A 31 -5.54 16.82 17.39
N ASP A 32 -4.62 17.06 16.47
CA ASP A 32 -3.26 16.50 16.56
C ASP A 32 -2.49 16.95 17.80
N TRP A 33 -2.84 18.11 18.38
CA TRP A 33 -2.13 18.72 19.51
C TRP A 33 -2.79 18.44 20.85
N ILE A 34 -4.09 18.17 20.87
CA ILE A 34 -4.85 17.90 22.10
C ILE A 34 -4.85 16.41 22.40
N GLY A 35 -5.26 15.58 21.44
CA GLY A 35 -5.42 14.14 21.64
C GLY A 35 -6.78 13.61 21.21
N GLU A 36 -7.22 12.52 21.84
CA GLU A 36 -8.41 11.76 21.44
C GLU A 36 -9.14 11.09 22.61
N LEU A 37 -10.42 10.82 22.43
CA LEU A 37 -11.20 9.86 23.21
C LEU A 37 -11.35 8.58 22.37
N LYS A 38 -10.91 7.45 22.91
CA LYS A 38 -11.12 6.13 22.30
C LYS A 38 -12.06 5.32 23.19
N VAL A 39 -13.16 4.84 22.59
CA VAL A 39 -14.15 3.95 23.21
C VAL A 39 -14.09 2.62 22.48
N GLU A 40 -13.80 1.55 23.20
CA GLU A 40 -13.55 0.22 22.64
C GLU A 40 -14.59 -0.79 23.13
N ALA A 41 -14.95 -1.69 22.24
CA ALA A 41 -15.86 -2.78 22.51
C ALA A 41 -15.23 -4.10 22.05
N ALA A 42 -15.30 -5.11 22.92
CA ALA A 42 -15.08 -6.50 22.51
C ALA A 42 -16.13 -6.87 21.45
N ALA A 43 -15.73 -7.53 20.38
CA ALA A 43 -16.57 -7.75 19.22
C ALA A 43 -16.55 -9.20 18.71
N SER A 44 -17.61 -9.61 18.01
CA SER A 44 -17.67 -10.92 17.35
C SER A 44 -18.53 -10.85 16.09
N ILE A 45 -18.28 -11.75 15.14
CA ILE A 45 -19.10 -11.88 13.93
C ILE A 45 -20.21 -12.89 14.20
N LYS A 46 -21.48 -12.51 13.98
CA LYS A 46 -22.63 -13.42 14.16
C LYS A 46 -22.89 -14.27 12.91
N ASP A 47 -23.21 -13.60 11.80
CA ASP A 47 -23.73 -14.26 10.58
C ASP A 47 -22.89 -13.89 9.33
N GLY A 48 -21.58 -13.76 9.50
CA GLY A 48 -20.66 -13.30 8.45
C GLY A 48 -20.77 -11.81 8.08
N LYS A 49 -21.84 -11.12 8.51
CA LYS A 49 -22.10 -9.70 8.22
C LYS A 49 -22.28 -8.85 9.47
N ARG A 50 -23.11 -9.30 10.42
CA ARG A 50 -23.43 -8.55 11.64
C ARG A 50 -22.30 -8.66 12.66
N ILE A 51 -21.84 -7.51 13.15
CA ILE A 51 -20.87 -7.41 14.25
C ILE A 51 -21.64 -7.21 15.54
N LEU A 52 -21.52 -8.13 16.49
CA LEU A 52 -21.96 -7.93 17.86
C LEU A 52 -20.83 -7.27 18.62
N PHE A 53 -21.14 -6.33 19.51
CA PHE A 53 -20.13 -5.68 20.32
C PHE A 53 -20.64 -5.41 21.74
N GLN A 54 -19.71 -5.34 22.69
CA GLN A 54 -19.96 -4.90 24.06
C GLN A 54 -18.87 -3.93 24.49
N PHE A 55 -19.24 -2.68 24.77
CA PHE A 55 -18.30 -1.68 25.28
C PHE A 55 -17.74 -2.13 26.63
N ASP A 56 -16.42 -2.11 26.74
CA ASP A 56 -15.70 -2.58 27.93
C ASP A 56 -14.55 -1.65 28.35
N ARG A 57 -14.12 -0.73 27.48
CA ARG A 57 -13.01 0.19 27.73
C ARG A 57 -13.27 1.55 27.10
N ALA A 58 -12.84 2.61 27.79
CA ALA A 58 -12.71 3.92 27.18
C ALA A 58 -11.67 4.76 27.93
N ALA A 59 -10.92 5.56 27.19
CA ALA A 59 -9.93 6.46 27.77
C ALA A 59 -9.69 7.68 26.88
N PHE A 60 -9.36 8.80 27.52
CA PHE A 60 -8.75 9.94 26.87
C PHE A 60 -7.24 9.75 26.79
N SER A 61 -6.69 10.00 25.62
CA SER A 61 -5.24 10.06 25.39
C SER A 61 -4.89 11.49 25.02
N PHE A 62 -4.38 12.25 25.99
CA PHE A 62 -3.96 13.64 25.77
C PHE A 62 -2.47 13.69 25.40
N LYS A 63 -2.11 14.46 24.37
CA LYS A 63 -0.71 14.56 23.90
C LYS A 63 0.22 15.22 24.91
N PHE A 64 -0.33 16.05 25.79
CA PHE A 64 0.40 16.75 26.85
C PHE A 64 0.50 15.95 28.16
N LEU A 65 -0.03 14.72 28.23
CA LEU A 65 0.10 13.84 29.39
C LEU A 65 0.84 12.55 29.03
N PRO A 66 1.70 12.01 29.91
CA PRO A 66 2.41 10.76 29.67
C PRO A 66 1.54 9.51 29.94
N PHE A 67 0.29 9.68 30.36
CA PHE A 67 -0.63 8.59 30.68
C PHE A 67 -2.04 8.85 30.11
N LYS A 68 -2.83 7.78 30.01
CA LYS A 68 -4.24 7.84 29.59
C LYS A 68 -5.15 8.12 30.78
N VAL A 69 -6.16 8.97 30.58
CA VAL A 69 -7.18 9.27 31.60
C VAL A 69 -8.40 8.39 31.32
N PRO A 70 -8.82 7.51 32.24
CA PRO A 70 -9.97 6.64 32.00
C PRO A 70 -11.25 7.46 31.82
N TYR A 71 -12.10 7.06 30.88
CA TYR A 71 -13.42 7.66 30.71
C TYR A 71 -14.34 7.13 31.83
N PRO A 72 -15.07 7.99 32.55
CA PRO A 72 -15.70 7.64 33.83
C PRO A 72 -16.97 6.76 33.71
N VAL A 73 -17.17 6.06 32.58
CA VAL A 73 -18.33 5.19 32.37
C VAL A 73 -18.06 3.79 32.94
N PRO A 74 -18.87 3.33 33.92
CA PRO A 74 -18.68 2.02 34.54
C PRO A 74 -19.31 0.93 33.67
N PHE A 75 -18.66 0.57 32.56
CA PHE A 75 -19.20 -0.39 31.58
C PHE A 75 -19.67 -1.73 32.19
N ARG A 76 -19.02 -2.19 33.26
CA ARG A 76 -19.40 -3.42 33.97
C ARG A 76 -20.79 -3.35 34.61
N LEU A 77 -21.26 -2.16 34.98
CA LEU A 77 -22.58 -1.94 35.60
C LEU A 77 -23.69 -1.74 34.57
N LEU A 78 -23.35 -1.52 33.30
CA LEU A 78 -24.32 -1.22 32.24
C LEU A 78 -25.04 -2.47 31.71
N GLY A 79 -24.51 -3.67 31.95
CA GLY A 79 -25.14 -4.91 31.48
C GLY A 79 -25.44 -4.88 29.98
N ASP A 80 -26.71 -5.04 29.62
CA ASP A 80 -27.16 -5.04 28.22
C ASP A 80 -27.10 -3.65 27.56
N GLU A 81 -27.05 -2.56 28.33
CA GLU A 81 -26.92 -1.21 27.78
C GLU A 81 -25.56 -0.96 27.11
N ALA A 82 -24.52 -1.71 27.51
CA ALA A 82 -23.21 -1.69 26.87
C ALA A 82 -23.15 -2.55 25.59
N LYS A 83 -24.17 -3.37 25.32
CA LYS A 83 -24.21 -4.26 24.17
C LYS A 83 -24.88 -3.59 22.97
N GLY A 84 -24.41 -3.94 21.78
CA GLY A 84 -25.02 -3.51 20.56
C GLY A 84 -24.63 -4.38 19.38
N TRP A 85 -25.16 -4.02 18.22
CA TRP A 85 -24.76 -4.62 16.96
C TRP A 85 -24.57 -3.55 15.89
N LEU A 86 -23.69 -3.85 14.94
CA LEU A 86 -23.47 -3.07 13.72
C LEU A 86 -23.76 -3.95 12.50
N ASP A 87 -24.61 -3.45 11.61
CA ASP A 87 -24.73 -3.96 10.25
C ASP A 87 -24.01 -3.03 9.29
N THR A 88 -23.01 -3.56 8.59
CA THR A 88 -22.19 -2.79 7.65
C THR A 88 -22.55 -3.13 6.22
N THR A 89 -22.87 -2.10 5.43
CA THR A 89 -23.03 -2.16 3.98
C THR A 89 -21.89 -1.40 3.32
N TYR A 90 -21.10 -2.07 2.49
CA TYR A 90 -20.07 -1.42 1.69
C TYR A 90 -20.67 -0.86 0.41
N LEU A 91 -20.41 0.42 0.13
CA LEU A 91 -20.92 1.12 -1.05
C LEU A 91 -19.92 1.15 -2.21
N SER A 92 -18.72 0.60 -2.00
CA SER A 92 -17.72 0.41 -3.06
C SER A 92 -17.11 -0.99 -2.98
N HIS A 93 -16.74 -1.55 -4.13
CA HIS A 93 -16.06 -2.85 -4.20
C HIS A 93 -14.74 -2.87 -3.42
N SER A 94 -14.02 -1.73 -3.41
CA SER A 94 -12.79 -1.54 -2.62
C SER A 94 -13.03 -1.43 -1.10
N GLY A 95 -14.28 -1.32 -0.67
CA GLY A 95 -14.65 -1.10 0.74
C GLY A 95 -14.25 0.28 1.28
N ASN A 96 -13.99 1.25 0.40
CA ASN A 96 -13.57 2.61 0.76
C ASN A 96 -14.70 3.47 1.31
N LEU A 97 -15.96 3.14 1.01
CA LEU A 97 -17.12 3.82 1.59
C LEU A 97 -18.05 2.75 2.18
N ARG A 98 -18.50 2.98 3.41
CA ARG A 98 -19.46 2.08 4.07
C ARG A 98 -20.48 2.85 4.89
N ILE A 99 -21.68 2.27 4.97
CA ILE A 99 -22.72 2.65 5.92
C ILE A 99 -22.75 1.58 7.02
N SER A 100 -22.64 1.98 8.29
CA SER A 100 -22.81 1.09 9.43
C SER A 100 -24.01 1.53 10.26
N ARG A 101 -25.00 0.65 10.44
CA ARG A 101 -26.20 0.90 11.23
C ARG A 101 -26.12 0.19 12.57
N GLY A 102 -26.32 0.94 13.64
CA GLY A 102 -26.36 0.46 15.01
C GLY A 102 -27.76 0.10 15.48
N ASN A 103 -27.85 -0.82 16.44
CA ASN A 103 -29.10 -1.25 17.05
C ASN A 103 -29.90 -0.15 17.75
N LYS A 104 -29.25 0.95 18.16
CA LYS A 104 -29.89 2.11 18.78
C LYS A 104 -30.23 3.24 17.78
N GLY A 105 -30.35 2.91 16.49
CA GLY A 105 -30.73 3.85 15.44
C GLY A 105 -29.59 4.72 14.89
N THR A 106 -28.37 4.62 15.44
CA THR A 106 -27.20 5.35 14.94
C THR A 106 -26.82 4.87 13.55
N THR A 107 -26.55 5.80 12.63
CA THR A 107 -26.02 5.49 11.30
C THR A 107 -24.72 6.23 11.08
N PHE A 108 -23.66 5.49 10.73
CA PHE A 108 -22.35 6.03 10.40
C PHE A 108 -22.11 5.91 8.90
N VAL A 109 -21.75 7.02 8.25
CA VAL A 109 -21.19 7.02 6.90
C VAL A 109 -19.70 7.21 7.04
N LEU A 110 -18.92 6.18 6.72
CA LEU A 110 -17.49 6.15 6.95
C LEU A 110 -16.75 5.97 5.64
N GLN A 111 -15.87 6.90 5.34
CA GLN A 111 -14.90 6.77 4.26
C GLN A 111 -13.59 6.28 4.85
N LYS A 112 -13.05 5.20 4.28
CA LYS A 112 -11.72 4.70 4.61
C LYS A 112 -10.71 5.77 4.20
N LYS A 113 -9.82 6.14 5.12
CA LYS A 113 -8.66 6.95 4.77
C LYS A 113 -7.79 6.15 3.80
N THR A 114 -7.71 6.58 2.55
CA THR A 114 -6.88 5.95 1.53
C THR A 114 -5.44 6.38 1.73
N ASP A 115 -4.56 5.40 1.99
CA ASP A 115 -3.12 5.62 1.98
C ASP A 115 -2.65 6.04 0.56
N PRO A 116 -1.64 6.92 0.42
CA PRO A 116 -1.13 7.34 -0.89
C PRO A 116 -0.82 6.15 -1.83
N ARG A 117 -0.27 5.05 -1.29
CA ARG A 117 0.02 3.85 -2.11
C ARG A 117 -1.27 3.22 -2.65
N GLN A 118 -2.33 3.18 -1.85
CA GLN A 118 -3.62 2.65 -2.29
C GLN A 118 -4.25 3.51 -3.38
N LYS A 119 -4.09 4.83 -3.33
CA LYS A 119 -4.55 5.72 -4.40
C LYS A 119 -3.80 5.45 -5.71
N LEU A 120 -2.46 5.35 -5.64
CA LEU A 120 -1.63 5.03 -6.80
C LEU A 120 -2.02 3.68 -7.43
N LEU A 121 -2.16 2.63 -6.60
CA LEU A 121 -2.55 1.31 -7.09
C LEU A 121 -3.96 1.29 -7.69
N ALA A 122 -4.88 2.08 -7.14
CA ALA A 122 -6.22 2.23 -7.71
C ALA A 122 -6.15 2.91 -9.08
N ALA A 123 -5.40 4.01 -9.22
CA ALA A 123 -5.21 4.72 -10.48
C ALA A 123 -4.63 3.80 -11.57
N ILE A 124 -3.59 3.02 -11.22
CA ILE A 124 -2.98 2.01 -12.11
C ILE A 124 -4.02 0.96 -12.51
N SER A 125 -4.77 0.42 -11.56
CA SER A 125 -5.79 -0.60 -11.83
C SER A 125 -6.92 -0.09 -12.72
N THR A 126 -7.24 1.21 -12.68
CA THR A 126 -8.26 1.82 -13.54
C THR A 126 -7.69 2.43 -14.82
N GLY A 127 -6.36 2.44 -14.99
CA GLY A 127 -5.67 3.08 -16.11
C GLY A 127 -5.95 4.59 -16.26
N THR A 128 -6.37 5.27 -15.19
CA THR A 128 -6.85 6.65 -15.24
C THR A 128 -6.09 7.50 -14.22
N GLY A 129 -5.51 8.62 -14.66
CA GLY A 129 -4.83 9.57 -13.79
C GLY A 129 -3.58 9.02 -13.10
N VAL A 130 -2.85 8.11 -13.77
CA VAL A 130 -1.74 7.38 -13.15
C VAL A 130 -0.54 8.29 -12.87
N GLU A 131 -0.20 9.16 -13.81
CA GLU A 131 0.94 10.08 -13.68
C GLU A 131 0.72 11.08 -12.54
N GLU A 132 -0.49 11.65 -12.44
CA GLU A 132 -0.87 12.55 -11.36
C GLU A 132 -0.83 11.84 -10.00
N ALA A 133 -1.25 10.57 -9.95
CA ALA A 133 -1.17 9.77 -8.73
C ALA A 133 0.27 9.43 -8.34
N ILE A 134 1.18 9.24 -9.31
CA ILE A 134 2.62 9.06 -9.08
C ILE A 134 3.21 10.36 -8.48
N ASP A 135 2.90 11.50 -9.06
CA ASP A 135 3.40 12.80 -8.59
C ASP A 135 2.90 13.13 -7.18
N GLU A 136 1.61 12.90 -6.90
CA GLU A 136 1.04 13.04 -5.54
C GLU A 136 1.77 12.11 -4.56
N PHE A 137 1.97 10.84 -4.93
CA PHE A 137 2.63 9.83 -4.10
C PHE A 137 4.07 10.22 -3.76
N ILE A 138 4.87 10.61 -4.76
CA ILE A 138 6.26 11.01 -4.57
C ILE A 138 6.33 12.26 -3.70
N SER A 139 5.49 13.27 -3.96
CA SER A 139 5.44 14.51 -3.18
C SER A 139 5.16 14.24 -1.69
N LEU A 140 4.15 13.41 -1.41
CA LEU A 140 3.81 13.02 -0.04
C LEU A 140 4.93 12.22 0.62
N SER A 141 5.60 11.33 -0.12
CA SER A 141 6.70 10.53 0.44
C SER A 141 7.93 11.34 0.80
N LYS A 142 8.29 12.38 0.03
CA LYS A 142 9.43 13.26 0.30
C LYS A 142 9.25 14.05 1.59
N SER A 143 8.01 14.34 1.98
CA SER A 143 7.72 15.00 3.25
C SER A 143 7.98 14.11 4.47
N VAL A 144 8.06 12.78 4.27
CA VAL A 144 8.15 11.78 5.35
C VAL A 144 9.53 11.11 5.39
N ALA A 145 10.12 10.80 4.24
CA ALA A 145 11.42 10.15 4.13
C ALA A 145 12.57 11.17 4.25
N LYS A 146 13.55 10.88 5.11
CA LYS A 146 14.77 11.69 5.27
C LYS A 146 15.93 11.21 4.42
N ASP A 147 15.90 9.95 3.99
CA ASP A 147 16.99 9.31 3.28
C ASP A 147 16.69 9.22 1.77
N GLU A 148 17.75 9.30 0.97
CA GLU A 148 17.69 9.15 -0.48
C GLU A 148 17.34 7.69 -0.86
N PRO A 149 16.57 7.47 -1.94
CA PRO A 149 16.18 6.13 -2.35
C PRO A 149 17.41 5.32 -2.81
N VAL A 150 17.52 4.10 -2.30
CA VAL A 150 18.56 3.13 -2.68
C VAL A 150 17.91 1.98 -3.42
N LEU A 151 18.56 1.46 -4.45
CA LEU A 151 18.08 0.27 -5.16
C LEU A 151 18.14 -0.94 -4.22
N LEU A 152 16.98 -1.49 -3.88
CA LEU A 152 16.86 -2.63 -2.97
C LEU A 152 16.87 -3.96 -3.74
N GLU A 153 17.55 -4.94 -3.17
CA GLU A 153 17.53 -6.31 -3.67
C GLU A 153 16.13 -6.95 -3.54
N GLY A 154 15.84 -7.84 -4.46
CA GLY A 154 14.60 -8.61 -4.51
C GLY A 154 14.06 -8.78 -5.91
N GLU A 155 12.91 -9.43 -5.98
CA GLU A 155 12.13 -9.59 -7.20
C GLU A 155 11.03 -8.52 -7.25
N TRP A 156 10.88 -7.89 -8.42
CA TRP A 156 10.08 -6.71 -8.64
C TRP A 156 9.21 -6.93 -9.87
N GLN A 157 7.90 -7.03 -9.68
CA GLN A 157 6.94 -7.15 -10.76
C GLN A 157 6.56 -5.77 -11.30
N MET A 158 6.77 -5.53 -12.60
CA MET A 158 6.26 -4.32 -13.23
C MET A 158 4.73 -4.36 -13.26
N ILE A 159 4.09 -3.26 -12.85
CA ILE A 159 2.63 -3.11 -12.87
C ILE A 159 2.15 -1.97 -13.75
N TRP A 160 3.05 -1.05 -14.14
CA TRP A 160 2.73 0.07 -15.02
C TRP A 160 3.98 0.71 -15.62
N SER A 161 3.86 1.23 -16.85
CA SER A 161 4.83 2.08 -17.53
C SER A 161 4.15 3.27 -18.21
N SER A 162 4.83 4.42 -18.32
CA SER A 162 4.28 5.59 -19.04
C SER A 162 4.27 5.44 -20.56
N GLN A 163 5.01 4.47 -21.10
CA GLN A 163 4.97 4.11 -22.51
C GLN A 163 4.12 2.85 -22.72
N VAL A 164 3.28 2.89 -23.76
CA VAL A 164 2.58 1.71 -24.29
C VAL A 164 3.58 0.88 -25.08
N GLU A 165 3.64 -0.43 -24.79
CA GLU A 165 4.45 -1.42 -25.51
C GLU A 165 4.41 -1.20 -27.03
N THR A 166 5.57 -1.19 -27.68
CA THR A 166 5.63 -1.20 -29.15
C THR A 166 5.23 -2.59 -29.67
N ASP A 167 5.01 -2.72 -30.99
CA ASP A 167 4.73 -4.02 -31.61
C ASP A 167 5.90 -5.03 -31.45
N SER A 168 7.09 -4.58 -31.03
CA SER A 168 8.26 -5.41 -30.81
C SER A 168 8.37 -5.87 -29.35
N TRP A 169 7.77 -7.02 -29.04
CA TRP A 169 7.83 -7.59 -27.69
C TRP A 169 9.28 -7.83 -27.21
N LEU A 170 10.21 -8.18 -28.12
CA LEU A 170 11.60 -8.46 -27.76
C LEU A 170 12.34 -7.19 -27.35
N GLU A 171 12.12 -6.09 -28.07
CA GLU A 171 12.66 -4.78 -27.71
C GLU A 171 12.08 -4.30 -26.37
N ASN A 172 10.77 -4.45 -26.18
CA ASN A 172 10.13 -4.13 -24.90
C ASN A 172 10.75 -4.95 -23.76
N ALA A 173 10.96 -6.25 -23.97
CA ALA A 173 11.57 -7.14 -22.98
C ALA A 173 13.02 -6.75 -22.65
N GLY A 174 13.85 -6.45 -23.66
CA GLY A 174 15.23 -6.02 -23.49
C GLY A 174 15.37 -4.66 -22.80
N ASN A 175 14.41 -3.76 -23.02
CA ASN A 175 14.36 -2.45 -22.38
C ASN A 175 13.71 -2.46 -20.98
N GLY A 176 13.26 -3.63 -20.50
CA GLY A 176 12.60 -3.77 -19.20
C GLY A 176 11.19 -3.18 -19.16
N LEU A 177 10.54 -3.01 -20.32
CA LEU A 177 9.16 -2.53 -20.49
C LEU A 177 8.09 -3.61 -20.25
N MET A 178 8.49 -4.78 -19.74
CA MET A 178 7.58 -5.87 -19.41
C MET A 178 8.21 -6.83 -18.41
N GLY A 179 7.36 -7.61 -17.75
CA GLY A 179 7.76 -8.72 -16.88
C GLY A 179 8.27 -8.29 -15.50
N SER A 180 9.17 -9.10 -14.96
CA SER A 180 9.74 -8.96 -13.63
C SER A 180 11.21 -8.55 -13.71
N GLN A 181 11.67 -7.79 -12.73
CA GLN A 181 13.06 -7.44 -12.54
C GLN A 181 13.59 -8.07 -11.25
N ILE A 182 14.73 -8.75 -11.31
CA ILE A 182 15.39 -9.32 -10.15
C ILE A 182 16.69 -8.55 -9.93
N VAL A 183 16.85 -7.98 -8.74
CA VAL A 183 18.05 -7.23 -8.34
C VAL A 183 18.77 -8.02 -7.26
N LYS A 184 20.03 -8.36 -7.50
CA LYS A 184 20.86 -9.12 -6.55
C LYS A 184 22.35 -8.97 -6.88
N ASN A 185 23.19 -8.74 -5.89
CA ASN A 185 24.66 -8.77 -6.02
C ASN A 185 25.18 -7.92 -7.22
N GLU A 186 24.74 -6.66 -7.34
CA GLU A 186 25.10 -5.74 -8.45
C GLU A 186 24.67 -6.20 -9.84
N GLN A 187 23.84 -7.25 -9.90
CA GLN A 187 23.22 -7.74 -11.13
C GLN A 187 21.74 -7.39 -11.16
N MET A 188 21.28 -7.08 -12.37
CA MET A 188 19.87 -6.92 -12.69
C MET A 188 19.48 -7.95 -13.74
N LYS A 189 18.34 -8.59 -13.54
CA LYS A 189 17.78 -9.55 -14.49
C LYS A 189 16.38 -9.16 -14.87
N PHE A 190 16.12 -9.02 -16.16
CA PHE A 190 14.78 -8.93 -16.73
C PHE A 190 14.27 -10.34 -17.04
N LEU A 191 13.03 -10.60 -16.68
CA LEU A 191 12.40 -11.90 -16.89
C LEU A 191 10.98 -11.71 -17.41
N VAL A 192 10.70 -12.26 -18.59
CA VAL A 192 9.40 -12.13 -19.25
C VAL A 192 8.87 -13.51 -19.60
N ASN A 193 7.67 -13.83 -19.13
CA ASN A 193 6.95 -15.03 -19.56
C ASN A 193 6.28 -14.74 -20.90
N ILE A 194 6.74 -15.40 -21.97
CA ILE A 194 6.18 -15.19 -23.30
C ILE A 194 4.97 -16.12 -23.49
N LEU A 195 5.18 -17.41 -23.25
CA LEU A 195 4.20 -18.49 -23.38
C LEU A 195 4.50 -19.58 -22.33
N PRO A 196 3.57 -20.50 -22.04
CA PRO A 196 3.83 -21.59 -21.10
C PRO A 196 5.12 -22.35 -21.41
N GLY A 197 6.06 -22.35 -20.48
CA GLY A 197 7.36 -23.04 -20.62
C GLY A 197 8.45 -22.28 -21.38
N ILE A 198 8.14 -21.10 -21.95
CA ILE A 198 9.08 -20.26 -22.70
C ILE A 198 9.20 -18.89 -22.04
N ARG A 199 10.44 -18.51 -21.71
CA ARG A 199 10.76 -17.25 -21.04
C ARG A 199 11.85 -16.51 -21.78
N PHE A 200 11.74 -15.20 -21.86
CA PHE A 200 12.88 -14.34 -22.15
C PHE A 200 13.57 -13.96 -20.85
N SER A 201 14.90 -13.97 -20.87
CA SER A 201 15.75 -13.53 -19.77
C SER A 201 16.81 -12.60 -20.32
N MET A 202 17.07 -11.49 -19.63
CA MET A 202 18.25 -10.67 -19.91
C MET A 202 18.94 -10.37 -18.60
N ILE A 203 20.23 -10.66 -18.50
CA ILE A 203 21.03 -10.37 -17.32
C ILE A 203 21.99 -9.24 -17.65
N GLY A 204 22.23 -8.39 -16.65
CA GLY A 204 23.14 -7.28 -16.75
C GLY A 204 23.73 -6.90 -15.40
N LYS A 205 24.61 -5.92 -15.42
CA LYS A 205 25.21 -5.31 -14.23
C LYS A 205 24.71 -3.89 -14.08
N PHE A 206 24.66 -3.41 -12.85
CA PHE A 206 24.40 -2.02 -12.55
C PHE A 206 25.50 -1.42 -11.69
N VAL A 207 25.83 -0.15 -11.94
CA VAL A 207 26.79 0.62 -11.16
C VAL A 207 26.12 1.91 -10.73
N LYS A 208 26.26 2.30 -9.47
CA LYS A 208 25.73 3.57 -8.97
C LYS A 208 26.51 4.73 -9.61
N SER A 209 25.84 5.58 -10.36
CA SER A 209 26.44 6.70 -11.11
C SER A 209 26.17 8.07 -10.48
N GLY A 210 25.26 8.15 -9.51
CA GLY A 210 24.94 9.37 -8.76
C GLY A 210 24.15 9.07 -7.49
N THR A 211 23.55 10.09 -6.87
CA THR A 211 22.84 9.93 -5.58
C THR A 211 21.72 8.90 -5.65
N LYS A 212 20.92 8.98 -6.72
CA LYS A 212 19.74 8.15 -7.00
C LYS A 212 19.77 7.53 -8.40
N THR A 213 20.90 7.61 -9.10
CA THR A 213 21.06 7.16 -10.49
C THR A 213 22.00 5.98 -10.58
N TYR A 214 21.70 5.09 -11.52
CA TYR A 214 22.42 3.85 -11.78
C TYR A 214 22.61 3.67 -13.28
N ASP A 215 23.82 3.35 -13.71
CA ASP A 215 24.08 2.92 -15.07
C ASP A 215 23.94 1.40 -15.13
N VAL A 216 22.98 0.93 -15.92
CA VAL A 216 22.66 -0.48 -16.10
C VAL A 216 23.08 -0.89 -17.51
N THR A 217 23.87 -1.95 -17.62
CA THR A 217 24.24 -2.57 -18.90
C THR A 217 23.74 -4.00 -18.89
N MET A 218 22.79 -4.27 -19.79
CA MET A 218 22.19 -5.57 -20.02
C MET A 218 22.82 -6.15 -21.29
N ASP A 219 23.43 -7.32 -21.22
CA ASP A 219 24.24 -7.89 -22.32
C ASP A 219 24.13 -9.42 -22.46
N ASP A 220 23.43 -10.09 -21.54
CA ASP A 220 23.24 -11.55 -21.54
C ASP A 220 21.76 -11.90 -21.76
N ALA A 221 21.29 -11.74 -23.00
CA ALA A 221 19.93 -12.05 -23.41
C ALA A 221 19.80 -13.53 -23.85
N ALA A 222 18.71 -14.18 -23.46
CA ALA A 222 18.41 -15.55 -23.86
C ALA A 222 16.91 -15.86 -23.88
N LEU A 223 16.52 -16.75 -24.78
CA LEU A 223 15.24 -17.46 -24.75
C LEU A 223 15.42 -18.80 -24.02
N ILE A 224 14.70 -18.97 -22.92
CA ILE A 224 14.77 -20.14 -22.05
C ILE A 224 13.54 -21.02 -22.29
N GLY A 225 13.77 -22.27 -22.69
CA GLY A 225 12.75 -23.30 -22.89
C GLY A 225 13.16 -24.62 -22.22
N GLY A 226 12.44 -25.02 -21.17
CA GLY A 226 12.81 -26.20 -20.38
C GLY A 226 14.22 -26.07 -19.78
N PRO A 227 15.11 -27.07 -19.93
CA PRO A 227 16.49 -27.01 -19.44
C PRO A 227 17.45 -26.26 -20.38
N PHE A 228 16.98 -25.80 -21.55
CA PHE A 228 17.81 -25.19 -22.58
C PHE A 228 17.60 -23.67 -22.65
N GLY A 229 18.68 -22.94 -22.94
CA GLY A 229 18.68 -21.50 -23.22
C GLY A 229 19.31 -21.23 -24.57
N TYR A 230 18.64 -20.47 -25.42
CA TYR A 230 19.16 -19.98 -26.70
C TYR A 230 19.62 -18.52 -26.52
N PRO A 231 20.93 -18.22 -26.62
CA PRO A 231 21.42 -16.86 -26.45
C PRO A 231 20.98 -15.96 -27.61
N LEU A 232 20.74 -14.69 -27.31
CA LEU A 232 20.40 -13.64 -28.26
C LEU A 232 21.47 -12.56 -28.20
N GLU A 233 22.00 -12.14 -29.35
CA GLU A 233 22.90 -11.00 -29.43
C GLU A 233 22.11 -9.71 -29.24
N MET A 234 22.14 -9.17 -28.03
CA MET A 234 21.45 -7.93 -27.68
C MET A 234 22.16 -7.24 -26.52
N GLU A 235 22.32 -5.93 -26.63
CA GLU A 235 22.85 -5.08 -25.56
C GLU A 235 21.93 -3.89 -25.36
N THR A 236 21.64 -3.58 -24.10
CA THR A 236 20.83 -2.43 -23.70
C THR A 236 21.54 -1.66 -22.58
N LYS A 237 21.75 -0.36 -22.79
CA LYS A 237 22.28 0.56 -21.78
C LYS A 237 21.18 1.46 -21.27
N ILE A 238 21.01 1.52 -19.95
CA ILE A 238 19.94 2.26 -19.30
C ILE A 238 20.54 3.14 -18.21
N ASN A 239 20.27 4.44 -18.25
CA ASN A 239 20.44 5.29 -17.08
C ASN A 239 19.15 5.24 -16.27
N MET A 240 19.18 4.54 -15.15
CA MET A 240 18.04 4.39 -14.25
C MET A 240 18.10 5.43 -13.15
N GLU A 241 17.03 6.20 -12.96
CA GLU A 241 16.85 7.13 -11.85
C GLU A 241 15.77 6.60 -10.90
N LEU A 242 16.10 6.41 -9.62
CA LEU A 242 15.11 6.08 -8.60
C LEU A 242 14.38 7.34 -8.13
N LEU A 243 13.06 7.34 -8.26
CA LEU A 243 12.20 8.41 -7.74
C LEU A 243 11.66 8.08 -6.35
N TYR A 244 11.40 6.79 -6.11
CA TYR A 244 10.94 6.26 -4.84
C TYR A 244 11.31 4.78 -4.73
N ASN A 245 11.68 4.32 -3.54
CA ASN A 245 11.84 2.90 -3.27
C ASN A 245 11.61 2.58 -1.79
N ASP A 246 10.79 1.57 -1.50
CA ASP A 246 10.62 0.98 -0.18
C ASP A 246 10.58 -0.55 -0.27
N ASP A 247 10.16 -1.26 0.79
CA ASP A 247 10.07 -2.72 0.81
C ASP A 247 8.92 -3.31 -0.03
N LYS A 248 8.11 -2.49 -0.70
CA LYS A 248 6.85 -2.88 -1.36
C LYS A 248 6.70 -2.34 -2.77
N ILE A 249 7.14 -1.12 -3.04
CA ILE A 249 6.94 -0.43 -4.31
C ILE A 249 8.19 0.38 -4.69
N ARG A 250 8.50 0.35 -5.98
CA ARG A 250 9.58 1.12 -6.58
C ARG A 250 9.03 1.94 -7.75
N ILE A 251 9.39 3.21 -7.79
CA ILE A 251 9.12 4.11 -8.91
C ILE A 251 10.46 4.59 -9.45
N SER A 252 10.68 4.37 -10.73
CA SER A 252 11.93 4.71 -11.41
C SER A 252 11.68 5.32 -12.78
N LYS A 253 12.60 6.17 -13.23
CA LYS A 253 12.76 6.49 -14.65
C LYS A 253 13.86 5.62 -15.23
N GLY A 254 13.66 5.14 -16.44
CA GLY A 254 14.66 4.34 -17.15
C GLY A 254 14.90 4.86 -18.56
N TYR A 255 15.02 3.92 -19.49
CA TYR A 255 15.23 4.19 -20.91
C TYR A 255 14.26 5.26 -21.43
N ASN A 256 14.75 6.23 -22.22
CA ASN A 256 13.97 7.33 -22.79
C ASN A 256 13.06 8.09 -21.79
N ASN A 257 13.48 8.23 -20.52
CA ASN A 257 12.70 8.87 -19.45
C ASN A 257 11.35 8.19 -19.15
N ILE A 258 11.17 6.95 -19.56
CA ILE A 258 9.94 6.18 -19.28
C ILE A 258 9.83 5.99 -17.78
N LEU A 259 8.66 6.28 -17.22
CA LEU A 259 8.33 6.00 -15.83
C LEU A 259 7.91 4.54 -15.69
N PHE A 260 8.38 3.89 -14.64
CA PHE A 260 8.04 2.53 -14.30
C PHE A 260 7.56 2.46 -12.85
N VAL A 261 6.50 1.70 -12.63
CA VAL A 261 6.05 1.31 -11.28
C VAL A 261 6.19 -0.20 -11.13
N HIS A 262 6.93 -0.60 -10.11
CA HIS A 262 7.13 -2.00 -9.76
C HIS A 262 6.64 -2.28 -8.35
N LEU A 263 6.00 -3.43 -8.16
CA LEU A 263 5.73 -3.99 -6.83
C LEU A 263 6.76 -5.05 -6.49
N ARG A 264 7.20 -5.08 -5.24
CA ARG A 264 8.02 -6.19 -4.76
C ARG A 264 7.18 -7.45 -4.79
N ALA A 265 7.68 -8.51 -5.42
CA ALA A 265 7.09 -9.83 -5.28
C ALA A 265 7.10 -10.16 -3.78
N SER A 266 5.96 -10.60 -3.26
CA SER A 266 5.95 -11.18 -1.91
C SER A 266 6.93 -12.35 -1.94
N ASP A 267 7.81 -12.47 -0.95
CA ASP A 267 8.57 -13.71 -0.78
C ASP A 267 7.54 -14.83 -0.82
N GLY A 268 7.57 -15.61 -1.89
CA GLY A 268 6.67 -16.72 -2.12
C GLY A 268 6.98 -17.79 -1.10
N SER A 269 6.57 -17.55 0.15
CA SER A 269 6.30 -18.61 1.11
C SER A 269 5.08 -19.35 0.58
N LYS A 270 5.40 -20.31 -0.29
CA LYS A 270 4.61 -21.52 -0.47
C LYS A 270 4.40 -22.20 0.88
#